data_AF-A0A352UFG4-F1
#
_entry.id   AF-A0A352UFG4-F1
#
_cell.length_a   1.000
_cell.length_b   1.000
_cell.length_c   1.000
_cell.angle_alpha   90.00
_cell.angle_beta   90.00
_cell.angle_gamma   90.00
#
_symmetry.space_group_name_H-M   'P 1'
#
loop_
_entity.id
_entity.type
_entity.pdbx_description
1 polymer ?
#
loop_
_entity_poly.entity_id
_entity_poly.type
_entity_poly.pdbx_seq_one_letter_code
_entity_poly.pdbx_strand_id
1 'polypeptide(L)'
;MYGIVFEVATRSLDSTRRPIARGRDEDSEAAIYEENPQLNRLLTTEFRAQTVGHRDDETLRRWLAPLPPRIHSFVHPCHGDELREFAGSLEFVPILLSAPTAATDDVLASFLRRASESYPDPESFLIQAGRQLTPLLGDQLQRLNNILRRLSP
;
A
#
# COMPACT_ATOMS: atom_id res chain seq x y z
N MET A 1 -12.99 5.99 2.00
CA MET A 1 -12.41 4.72 2.49
C MET A 1 -10.92 4.78 2.30
N TYR A 2 -10.17 4.17 3.21
CA TYR A 2 -8.71 4.11 3.18
C TYR A 2 -8.26 2.67 3.00
N GLY A 3 -7.34 2.46 2.06
CA GLY A 3 -6.74 1.17 1.79
C GLY A 3 -5.23 1.28 1.67
N ILE A 4 -4.53 0.24 2.14
CA ILE A 4 -3.09 0.11 1.94
C ILE A 4 -2.85 -0.95 0.87
N VAL A 5 -2.18 -0.53 -0.21
CA VAL A 5 -1.82 -1.40 -1.34
C VAL A 5 -0.73 -2.38 -0.91
N PHE A 6 -0.91 -3.67 -1.22
CA PHE A 6 0.05 -4.72 -0.87
C PHE A 6 0.45 -5.63 -2.03
N GLU A 7 -0.22 -5.53 -3.18
CA GLU A 7 0.12 -6.28 -4.40
C GLU A 7 -0.21 -5.40 -5.59
N VAL A 8 0.70 -5.27 -6.55
CA VAL A 8 0.51 -4.58 -7.82
C VAL A 8 1.03 -5.47 -8.93
N ALA A 9 0.25 -5.67 -9.98
CA ALA A 9 0.65 -6.48 -11.11
C ALA A 9 0.08 -5.91 -12.40
N THR A 10 0.91 -5.85 -13.45
CA THR A 10 0.44 -5.62 -14.81
C THR A 10 0.08 -6.97 -15.44
N ARG A 11 -1.19 -7.15 -15.75
CA ARG A 11 -1.77 -8.40 -16.28
C ARG A 11 -2.37 -8.15 -17.66
N SER A 12 -2.62 -9.23 -18.39
CA SER A 12 -3.42 -9.17 -19.62
C SER A 12 -4.87 -8.86 -19.27
N LEU A 13 -5.51 -8.00 -20.05
CA LEU A 13 -6.95 -7.69 -19.95
C LEU A 13 -7.81 -8.96 -20.13
N ASP A 14 -7.36 -9.86 -21.00
CA ASP A 14 -7.91 -11.21 -21.11
C ASP A 14 -7.13 -12.14 -20.17
N SER A 15 -7.77 -12.58 -19.09
CA SER A 15 -7.18 -13.42 -18.05
C SER A 15 -6.76 -14.82 -18.53
N THR A 16 -7.22 -15.24 -19.70
CA THR A 16 -6.79 -16.50 -20.34
C THR A 16 -5.45 -16.38 -21.08
N ARG A 17 -4.99 -15.15 -21.32
CA ARG A 17 -3.75 -14.87 -22.06
C ARG A 17 -2.64 -14.45 -21.11
N ARG A 18 -1.44 -15.01 -21.31
CA ARG A 18 -0.24 -14.59 -20.57
C ARG A 18 0.48 -13.49 -21.35
N PRO A 19 0.85 -12.38 -20.70
CA PRO A 19 1.77 -11.42 -21.30
C PRO A 19 3.08 -12.12 -21.69
N ILE A 20 3.57 -11.86 -22.89
CA ILE A 20 4.86 -12.38 -23.37
C ILE A 20 5.81 -11.18 -23.42
N ALA A 21 7.00 -11.33 -22.82
CA ALA A 21 8.04 -10.32 -22.89
C ALA A 21 8.44 -10.06 -24.35
N ARG A 22 8.52 -8.78 -24.71
CA ARG A 22 8.96 -8.29 -26.04
C ARG A 22 10.19 -7.39 -25.86
N GLY A 23 10.79 -6.98 -26.96
CA GLY A 23 11.86 -5.99 -26.92
C GLY A 23 13.26 -6.54 -26.72
N ARG A 24 13.50 -7.81 -27.08
CA ARG A 24 14.87 -8.38 -27.03
C ARG A 24 15.84 -7.59 -27.90
N ASP A 25 15.36 -7.08 -29.04
CA ASP A 25 16.15 -6.40 -30.05
C ASP A 25 15.83 -4.89 -30.13
N GLU A 26 15.11 -4.35 -29.13
CA GLU A 26 14.71 -2.94 -29.08
C GLU A 26 15.67 -2.13 -28.21
N ASP A 27 15.97 -0.90 -28.65
CA ASP A 27 16.93 -0.01 -27.98
C ASP A 27 16.36 0.63 -26.69
N SER A 28 15.05 0.59 -26.48
CA SER A 28 14.40 1.12 -25.28
C SER A 28 13.01 0.52 -25.02
N GLU A 29 12.51 0.64 -23.79
CA GLU A 29 11.12 0.27 -23.46
C GLU A 29 10.11 1.08 -24.28
N ALA A 30 10.38 2.37 -24.53
CA ALA A 30 9.50 3.22 -25.33
C ALA A 30 9.33 2.70 -26.76
N ALA A 31 10.42 2.26 -27.40
CA ALA A 31 10.40 1.66 -28.75
C ALA A 31 9.49 0.42 -28.80
N ILE A 32 9.49 -0.42 -27.76
CA ILE A 32 8.58 -1.58 -27.67
C ILE A 32 7.11 -1.15 -27.78
N TYR A 33 6.73 -0.06 -27.09
CA TYR A 33 5.35 0.44 -27.09
C TYR A 33 5.00 1.21 -28.37
N GLU A 34 5.96 1.88 -29.00
CA GLU A 34 5.79 2.52 -30.31
C GLU A 34 5.58 1.48 -31.42
N GLU A 35 6.36 0.39 -31.42
CA GLU A 35 6.20 -0.71 -32.38
C GLU A 35 4.99 -1.61 -32.07
N ASN A 36 4.52 -1.63 -30.82
CA ASN A 36 3.37 -2.42 -30.39
C ASN A 36 2.30 -1.59 -29.66
N PRO A 37 1.63 -0.61 -30.31
CA PRO A 37 0.67 0.29 -29.66
C PRO A 37 -0.51 -0.43 -28.99
N GLN A 38 -0.84 -1.64 -29.45
CA GLN A 38 -1.86 -2.51 -28.87
C GLN A 38 -1.55 -2.95 -27.44
N LEU A 39 -0.28 -2.95 -27.00
CA LEU A 39 0.09 -3.33 -25.63
C LEU A 39 -0.63 -2.44 -24.60
N ASN A 40 -0.80 -1.15 -24.90
CA ASN A 40 -1.54 -0.21 -24.05
C ASN A 40 -3.02 -0.55 -23.88
N ARG A 41 -3.59 -1.36 -24.76
CA ARG A 41 -4.99 -1.81 -24.71
C ARG A 41 -5.14 -3.25 -24.21
N LEU A 42 -4.06 -4.01 -24.21
CA LEU A 42 -4.04 -5.42 -23.84
C LEU A 42 -3.55 -5.65 -22.41
N LEU A 43 -2.84 -4.69 -21.83
CA LEU A 43 -2.34 -4.76 -20.47
C LEU A 43 -3.16 -3.84 -19.55
N THR A 44 -3.40 -4.31 -18.33
CA THR A 44 -4.03 -3.54 -17.26
C THR A 44 -3.21 -3.72 -15.99
N THR A 45 -2.93 -2.61 -15.31
CA THR A 45 -2.34 -2.64 -13.97
C THR A 45 -3.46 -2.80 -12.95
N GLU A 46 -3.43 -3.92 -12.24
CA GLU A 46 -4.30 -4.20 -11.13
C GLU A 46 -3.52 -4.06 -9.82
N PHE A 47 -4.20 -3.65 -8.77
CA PHE A 47 -3.65 -3.67 -7.42
C PHE A 47 -4.65 -4.22 -6.44
N ARG A 48 -4.14 -4.78 -5.34
CA ARG A 48 -4.92 -5.20 -4.19
C ARG A 48 -4.61 -4.29 -3.02
N ALA A 49 -5.65 -3.84 -2.34
CA ALA A 49 -5.54 -3.01 -1.16
C ALA A 49 -6.34 -3.63 -0.01
N GLN A 50 -5.73 -3.67 1.18
CA GLN A 50 -6.44 -3.99 2.40
C GLN A 50 -7.16 -2.74 2.86
N THR A 51 -8.49 -2.78 2.97
CA THR A 51 -9.23 -1.67 3.59
C THR A 51 -8.87 -1.64 5.07
N VAL A 52 -8.42 -0.47 5.54
CA VAL A 52 -7.89 -0.26 6.89
C VAL A 52 -8.59 0.86 7.63
N GLY A 53 -9.43 1.63 6.93
CA GLY A 53 -10.17 2.73 7.53
C GLY A 53 -11.22 3.30 6.62
N HIS A 54 -12.00 4.23 7.15
CA HIS A 54 -12.95 5.02 6.39
C HIS A 54 -13.15 6.39 7.02
N ARG A 55 -13.66 7.33 6.23
CA ARG A 55 -14.19 8.59 6.73
C ARG A 55 -15.69 8.56 6.50
N ASP A 56 -16.43 8.97 7.51
CA ASP A 56 -17.87 9.13 7.51
C ASP A 56 -18.15 10.55 8.01
N ASP A 57 -18.83 11.35 7.19
CA ASP A 57 -18.84 12.81 7.29
C ASP A 57 -17.42 13.38 7.48
N GLU A 58 -17.14 13.96 8.64
CA GLU A 58 -15.84 14.53 9.01
C GLU A 58 -14.98 13.60 9.89
N THR A 59 -15.54 12.45 10.32
CA THR A 59 -14.86 11.59 11.31
C THR A 59 -14.01 10.54 10.61
N LEU A 60 -12.69 10.63 10.82
CA LEU A 60 -11.77 9.60 10.41
C LEU A 60 -11.81 8.39 11.37
N ARG A 61 -11.97 7.20 10.80
CA ARG A 61 -12.01 5.93 11.54
C ARG A 61 -10.99 4.95 10.96
N ARG A 62 -10.20 4.33 11.84
CA ARG A 62 -9.11 3.40 11.49
C ARG A 62 -9.53 1.93 11.63
N TRP A 63 -10.79 1.67 11.27
CA TRP A 63 -11.39 0.34 11.19
C TRP A 63 -12.28 0.21 9.96
N LEU A 64 -12.69 -1.02 9.67
CA LEU A 64 -13.46 -1.36 8.48
C LEU A 64 -14.76 -0.56 8.39
N ALA A 65 -15.09 -0.10 7.18
CA ALA A 65 -16.39 0.48 6.89
C ALA A 65 -17.49 -0.58 7.03
N PRO A 66 -18.73 -0.20 7.40
CA PRO A 66 -19.85 -1.14 7.47
C PRO A 66 -20.27 -1.68 6.09
N LEU A 67 -19.87 -1.00 5.01
CA LEU A 67 -20.16 -1.36 3.63
C LEU A 67 -18.88 -1.32 2.78
N PRO A 68 -18.76 -2.20 1.76
CA PRO A 68 -17.62 -2.19 0.85
C PRO A 68 -17.61 -0.95 -0.07
N PRO A 69 -16.48 -0.68 -0.75
CA PRO A 69 -16.43 0.30 -1.83
C PRO A 69 -17.45 0.04 -2.93
N ARG A 70 -17.97 1.12 -3.54
CA ARG A 70 -18.81 1.00 -4.74
C ARG A 70 -17.92 0.59 -5.92
N ILE A 71 -18.47 -0.24 -6.82
CA ILE A 71 -17.73 -0.80 -7.97
C ILE A 71 -17.12 0.30 -8.87
N HIS A 72 -17.80 1.43 -9.03
CA HIS A 72 -17.35 2.54 -9.88
C HIS A 72 -16.67 3.67 -9.09
N SER A 73 -16.25 3.43 -7.85
CA SER A 73 -15.47 4.41 -7.09
C SER A 73 -14.06 4.52 -7.65
N PHE A 74 -13.61 5.75 -7.88
CA PHE A 74 -12.21 6.03 -8.20
C PHE A 74 -11.32 5.84 -6.97
N VAL A 75 -10.05 5.53 -7.22
CA VAL A 75 -9.02 5.42 -6.20
C VAL A 75 -8.06 6.59 -6.36
N HIS A 76 -7.80 7.28 -5.26
CA HIS A 76 -6.90 8.42 -5.20
C HIS A 76 -5.78 8.12 -4.23
N PRO A 77 -4.54 8.52 -4.52
CA PRO A 77 -3.44 8.28 -3.60
C PRO A 77 -3.58 9.22 -2.39
N CYS A 78 -3.38 8.67 -1.20
CA CYS A 78 -3.37 9.42 0.06
C CYS A 78 -1.99 10.05 0.27
N HIS A 79 -1.95 11.37 0.53
CA HIS A 79 -0.73 12.18 0.63
C HIS A 79 -0.92 13.38 1.58
N GLY A 80 0.18 14.00 1.99
CA GLY A 80 0.17 15.28 2.70
C GLY A 80 -0.58 15.20 4.02
N ASP A 81 -1.46 16.17 4.26
CA ASP A 81 -2.21 16.27 5.52
C ASP A 81 -3.18 15.11 5.74
N GLU A 82 -3.76 14.55 4.66
CA GLU A 82 -4.64 13.38 4.76
C GLU A 82 -3.88 12.14 5.26
N LEU A 83 -2.69 11.91 4.71
CA LEU A 83 -1.83 10.80 5.14
C LEU A 83 -1.35 11.00 6.57
N ARG A 84 -0.96 12.23 6.92
CA ARG A 84 -0.54 12.62 8.27
C ARG A 84 -1.67 12.41 9.29
N GLU A 85 -2.89 12.81 8.98
CA GLU A 85 -4.06 12.59 9.84
C GLU A 85 -4.32 11.10 10.02
N PHE A 86 -4.28 10.32 8.94
CA PHE A 86 -4.47 8.87 8.99
C PHE A 86 -3.40 8.18 9.83
N ALA A 87 -2.13 8.51 9.61
CA ALA A 87 -0.99 7.91 10.30
C ALA A 87 -0.86 8.33 11.78
N GLY A 88 -1.66 9.29 12.25
CA GLY A 88 -1.65 9.76 13.64
C GLY A 88 -1.96 8.68 14.70
N SER A 89 -2.63 7.58 14.33
CA SER A 89 -2.63 6.36 15.16
C SER A 89 -2.53 5.10 14.31
N LEU A 90 -1.97 4.05 14.91
CA LEU A 90 -1.73 2.76 14.27
C LEU A 90 -2.79 1.70 14.62
N GLU A 91 -3.98 2.11 15.07
CA GLU A 91 -5.09 1.19 15.41
C GLU A 91 -5.53 0.29 14.25
N PHE A 92 -5.24 0.69 13.01
CA PHE A 92 -5.55 -0.12 11.83
C PHE A 92 -4.57 -1.27 11.60
N VAL A 93 -3.42 -1.30 12.29
CA VAL A 93 -2.36 -2.29 12.05
C VAL A 93 -2.86 -3.74 12.17
N PRO A 94 -3.65 -4.14 13.19
CA PRO A 94 -4.21 -5.49 13.25
C PRO A 94 -5.00 -5.88 12.00
N ILE A 95 -5.72 -4.93 11.38
CA ILE A 95 -6.46 -5.13 10.12
C ILE A 95 -5.48 -5.29 8.95
N LEU A 96 -4.41 -4.50 8.92
CA LEU A 96 -3.39 -4.64 7.88
C LEU A 96 -2.68 -5.99 7.96
N LEU A 97 -2.36 -6.46 9.18
CA LEU A 97 -1.65 -7.71 9.40
C LEU A 97 -2.49 -8.96 9.11
N SER A 98 -3.81 -8.82 8.96
CA SER A 98 -4.71 -9.89 8.50
C SER A 98 -4.88 -9.93 6.98
N ALA A 99 -4.22 -9.03 6.23
CA ALA A 99 -4.27 -9.01 4.78
C ALA A 99 -3.77 -10.33 4.18
N PRO A 100 -4.36 -10.81 3.06
CA PRO A 100 -4.00 -12.07 2.42
C PRO A 100 -2.70 -11.94 1.60
N THR A 101 -1.59 -11.66 2.27
CA THR A 101 -0.24 -11.54 1.71
C THR A 101 0.81 -12.01 2.72
N ALA A 102 1.88 -12.62 2.23
CA ALA A 102 3.03 -12.99 3.08
C ALA A 102 3.91 -11.79 3.45
N ALA A 103 3.72 -10.65 2.79
CA ALA A 103 4.58 -9.47 2.89
C ALA A 103 4.00 -8.36 3.79
N THR A 104 3.06 -8.66 4.70
CA THR A 104 2.41 -7.64 5.54
C THR A 104 3.40 -6.77 6.32
N ASP A 105 4.52 -7.35 6.75
CA ASP A 105 5.53 -6.64 7.53
C ASP A 105 6.30 -5.64 6.68
N ASP A 106 6.60 -6.00 5.42
CA ASP A 106 7.19 -5.09 4.43
C ASP A 106 6.21 -3.99 4.03
N VAL A 107 4.93 -4.33 3.90
CA VAL A 107 3.86 -3.37 3.60
C VAL A 107 3.70 -2.36 4.74
N LEU A 108 3.67 -2.82 5.99
CA LEU A 108 3.61 -1.95 7.16
C LEU A 108 4.85 -1.06 7.26
N ALA A 109 6.05 -1.62 7.10
CA ALA A 109 7.28 -0.83 7.13
C ALA A 109 7.30 0.23 6.01
N SER A 110 6.84 -0.13 4.81
CA SER A 110 6.73 0.79 3.68
C SER A 110 5.70 1.90 3.92
N PHE A 111 4.55 1.55 4.51
CA PHE A 111 3.56 2.55 4.93
C PHE A 111 4.15 3.55 5.93
N LEU A 112 4.86 3.07 6.96
CA LEU A 112 5.43 3.94 7.99
C LEU A 112 6.51 4.86 7.45
N ARG A 113 7.38 4.38 6.55
CA ARG A 113 8.36 5.24 5.86
C ARG A 113 7.68 6.32 5.01
N ARG A 114 6.68 5.95 4.23
CA ARG A 114 5.94 6.92 3.42
C ARG A 114 5.16 7.92 4.28
N ALA A 115 4.59 7.47 5.39
CA ALA A 115 3.88 8.35 6.33
C ALA A 115 4.85 9.33 7.01
N SER A 116 6.06 8.90 7.37
CA SER A 116 7.04 9.76 8.05
C SER A 116 7.46 10.96 7.18
N GLU A 117 7.55 10.79 5.86
CA GLU A 117 7.79 11.86 4.88
C GLU A 117 6.71 12.97 4.92
N SER A 118 5.52 12.65 5.43
CA SER A 118 4.43 13.61 5.61
C SER A 118 4.50 14.35 6.95
N TYR A 119 5.51 14.12 7.80
CA TYR A 119 5.70 14.83 9.08
C TYR A 119 6.89 15.80 9.00
N PRO A 120 6.92 16.88 9.81
CA PRO A 120 8.05 17.82 9.82
C PRO A 120 9.31 17.20 10.44
N ASP A 121 9.12 16.23 11.34
CA ASP A 121 10.16 15.44 11.98
C ASP A 121 9.86 13.94 11.74
N PRO A 122 10.38 13.38 10.62
CA PRO A 122 10.16 11.97 10.27
C PRO A 122 10.70 10.99 11.31
N GLU A 123 11.82 11.30 11.95
CA GLU A 123 12.47 10.42 12.93
C GLU A 123 11.62 10.31 14.20
N SER A 124 11.16 11.45 14.73
CA SER A 124 10.25 11.46 15.87
C SER A 124 8.96 10.70 15.59
N PHE A 125 8.37 10.85 14.39
CA PHE A 125 7.23 10.05 13.97
C PHE A 125 7.53 8.54 14.01
N LEU A 126 8.66 8.10 13.43
CA LEU A 126 9.02 6.67 13.40
C LEU A 126 9.26 6.11 14.81
N ILE A 127 9.86 6.88 15.72
CA ILE A 127 10.02 6.49 17.13
C ILE A 127 8.64 6.31 17.80
N GLN A 128 7.71 7.24 17.59
CA GLN A 128 6.36 7.13 18.15
C GLN A 128 5.58 5.97 17.53
N ALA A 129 5.71 5.74 16.23
CA ALA A 129 5.14 4.59 15.54
C ALA A 129 5.65 3.28 16.16
N GLY A 130 6.97 3.16 16.38
CA GLY A 130 7.57 2.01 17.04
C GLY A 130 7.00 1.75 18.43
N ARG A 131 6.79 2.82 19.23
CA ARG A 131 6.13 2.72 20.55
C ARG A 131 4.69 2.25 20.47
N GLN A 132 3.92 2.70 19.46
CA GLN A 132 2.55 2.25 19.23
C GLN A 132 2.48 0.80 18.75
N LEU A 133 3.48 0.31 18.01
CA LEU A 133 3.54 -1.09 17.57
C LEU A 133 3.82 -2.06 18.71
N THR A 134 4.58 -1.66 19.74
CA THR A 134 4.91 -2.53 20.89
C THR A 134 3.71 -3.21 21.54
N PRO A 135 2.63 -2.50 21.94
CA PRO A 135 1.46 -3.16 22.50
C PRO A 135 0.66 -3.98 21.47
N LEU A 136 0.75 -3.65 20.17
CA LEU A 136 0.03 -4.36 19.11
C LEU A 136 0.71 -5.67 18.69
N LEU A 137 2.03 -5.77 18.88
CA LEU A 137 2.88 -6.90 18.46
C LEU A 137 3.68 -7.49 19.63
N GLY A 138 3.28 -7.21 20.87
CA GLY A 138 4.06 -7.56 22.06
C GLY A 138 4.24 -9.07 22.25
N ASP A 139 3.29 -9.87 21.76
CA ASP A 139 3.36 -11.33 21.72
C ASP A 139 4.24 -11.87 20.58
N GLN A 140 4.65 -11.01 19.64
CA GLN A 140 5.39 -11.33 18.43
C GLN A 140 6.70 -10.51 18.37
N LEU A 141 7.50 -10.53 19.45
CA LEU A 141 8.73 -9.73 19.57
C LEU A 141 9.69 -9.85 18.37
N GLN A 142 9.87 -11.05 17.83
CA GLN A 142 10.73 -11.25 16.65
C GLN A 142 10.21 -10.50 15.43
N ARG A 143 8.89 -10.51 15.22
CA ARG A 143 8.22 -9.81 14.14
C ARG A 143 8.35 -8.29 14.30
N LEU A 144 8.08 -7.79 15.51
CA LEU A 144 8.26 -6.38 15.85
C LEU A 144 9.70 -5.92 15.54
N ASN A 145 10.69 -6.65 16.02
CA ASN A 145 12.11 -6.33 15.76
C ASN A 145 12.43 -6.32 14.26
N ASN A 146 11.90 -7.25 13.47
CA ASN A 146 12.09 -7.26 12.02
C ASN A 146 11.49 -6.03 11.35
N ILE A 147 10.29 -5.61 11.76
CA ILE A 147 9.65 -4.38 11.26
C ILE A 147 10.48 -3.17 11.63
N LEU A 148 10.86 -3.01 12.90
CA LEU A 148 11.64 -1.86 13.38
C LEU A 148 12.99 -1.73 12.68
N ARG A 149 13.68 -2.84 12.40
CA ARG A 149 14.94 -2.85 11.62
C ARG A 149 14.78 -2.32 10.20
N ARG A 150 13.58 -2.42 9.62
CA ARG A 150 13.27 -1.89 8.28
C ARG A 150 12.84 -0.42 8.30
N LEU A 151 12.63 0.17 9.48
CA LEU A 151 12.32 1.59 9.65
C LEU A 151 13.57 2.44 9.87
N SER A 152 14.65 1.83 10.38
CA SER A 152 15.96 2.48 10.46
C SER A 152 16.50 2.75 9.05
N PRO A 153 17.15 3.91 8.82
CA PRO A 153 17.96 4.13 7.63
C PRO A 153 19.08 3.09 7.51
#